data_AF-A0A1I7V591-F1
#
_entry.id   AF-A0A1I7V591-F1
#
_cell.length_a   1.000
_cell.length_b   1.000
_cell.length_c   1.000
_cell.angle_alpha   90.00
_cell.angle_beta   90.00
_cell.angle_gamma   90.00
#
_symmetry.space_group_name_H-M   'P 1'
#
loop_
_entity.id
_entity.type
_entity.pdbx_description
1 polymer ?
#
loop_
_entity_poly.entity_id
_entity_poly.type
_entity_poly.pdbx_seq_one_letter_code
_entity_poly.pdbx_strand_id
1 'polypeptide(L)'
;MLSSNDGRFATCEKSCGIDEISVMDKCVRRVHLAERCVTSKQCPNFSECRFGTCQCLCGYKQDSLIGSRCTNPDDPFSLNAILTGVEQVFGGNARNP
;
A
#
# COMPACT_ATOMS: atom_id res chain seq x y z
N MET A 1 8.73 -24.91 -6.79
CA MET A 1 8.13 -25.79 -5.77
C MET A 1 6.63 -25.82 -6.05
N LEU A 2 6.02 -26.98 -6.28
CA LEU A 2 4.56 -27.10 -6.45
C LEU A 2 3.92 -27.07 -5.05
N SER A 3 3.21 -25.98 -4.72
CA SER A 3 2.38 -25.95 -3.51
C SER A 3 1.07 -26.68 -3.81
N SER A 4 0.93 -27.89 -3.27
CA SER A 4 -0.32 -28.67 -3.32
C SER A 4 -1.44 -27.89 -2.64
N ASN A 5 -2.49 -27.56 -3.39
CA ASN A 5 -3.75 -27.08 -2.84
C ASN A 5 -4.87 -28.05 -3.20
N ASP A 6 -5.71 -28.34 -2.21
CA ASP A 6 -6.89 -29.20 -2.23
C ASP A 6 -7.80 -29.00 -3.46
N GLY A 7 -7.53 -29.75 -4.54
CA GLY A 7 -8.56 -30.21 -5.47
C GLY A 7 -9.08 -29.27 -6.55
N ARG A 8 -8.48 -28.11 -6.85
CA ARG A 8 -8.84 -27.31 -8.04
C ARG A 8 -7.61 -26.71 -8.73
N PHE A 9 -7.03 -27.50 -9.63
CA PHE A 9 -5.92 -27.18 -10.55
C PHE A 9 -4.62 -26.71 -9.87
N ALA A 10 -3.55 -27.49 -10.06
CA ALA A 10 -2.22 -27.05 -9.67
C ALA A 10 -1.87 -25.76 -10.42
N THR A 11 -1.77 -24.64 -9.70
CA THR A 11 -1.21 -23.41 -10.25
C THR A 11 0.31 -23.54 -10.17
N CYS A 12 0.98 -23.46 -11.31
CA CYS A 12 2.44 -23.29 -11.36
C CYS A 12 2.78 -21.86 -10.95
N GLU A 13 2.60 -21.52 -9.67
CA GLU A 13 3.10 -20.26 -9.15
C GLU A 13 4.62 -20.39 -8.91
N LYS A 14 5.38 -19.50 -9.55
CA LYS A 14 6.84 -19.48 -9.42
C LYS A 14 7.19 -18.95 -8.03
N SER A 15 8.03 -19.67 -7.31
CA SER A 15 8.59 -19.18 -6.05
C SER A 15 9.60 -18.07 -6.36
N CYS A 16 9.41 -16.88 -5.80
CA CYS A 16 10.28 -15.71 -5.99
C CYS A 16 11.00 -15.33 -4.70
N GLY A 17 12.00 -14.45 -4.79
CA GLY A 17 12.67 -13.89 -3.61
C GLY A 17 11.72 -13.08 -2.72
N ILE A 18 12.17 -12.74 -1.51
CA ILE A 18 11.34 -12.04 -0.49
C ILE A 18 10.79 -10.71 -1.02
N ASP A 19 11.59 -9.97 -1.79
CA ASP A 19 11.23 -8.67 -2.37
C ASP A 19 10.64 -8.75 -3.78
N GLU A 20 10.29 -9.96 -4.22
CA GLU A 20 9.76 -10.24 -5.56
C GLU A 20 8.39 -10.91 -5.48
N ILE A 21 7.70 -10.86 -6.61
CA ILE A 21 6.39 -11.48 -6.79
C ILE A 21 6.33 -12.24 -8.12
N SER A 22 5.57 -13.33 -8.11
CA SER A 22 5.31 -14.11 -9.33
C SER A 22 4.25 -13.40 -10.19
N VAL A 23 4.68 -12.98 -11.38
CA VAL A 23 3.80 -12.43 -12.41
C VAL A 23 4.04 -13.27 -13.67
N MET A 24 3.04 -14.11 -13.98
CA MET A 24 3.16 -15.13 -15.03
C MET A 24 4.36 -16.07 -14.76
N ASP A 25 5.33 -16.14 -15.67
CA ASP A 25 6.53 -16.96 -15.61
C ASP A 25 7.75 -16.23 -15.01
N LYS A 26 7.58 -14.98 -14.57
CA LYS A 26 8.67 -14.11 -14.13
C LYS A 26 8.52 -13.68 -12.68
N CYS A 27 9.66 -13.58 -12.01
CA CYS A 27 9.77 -12.86 -10.75
C CYS A 27 10.06 -11.40 -11.07
N VAL A 28 9.21 -10.51 -10.58
CA VAL A 28 9.40 -9.06 -10.72
C VAL A 28 9.45 -8.45 -9.34
N ARG A 29 10.24 -7.39 -9.18
CA ARG A 29 10.38 -6.69 -7.89
C ARG A 29 9.07 -6.03 -7.48
N ARG A 30 8.82 -6.06 -6.18
CA ARG A 30 7.89 -5.13 -5.52
C ARG A 30 8.45 -3.72 -5.66
N VAL A 31 7.57 -2.73 -5.74
CA VAL A 31 7.94 -1.33 -5.92
C VAL A 31 7.13 -0.46 -4.96
N HIS A 32 7.60 0.75 -4.72
CA HIS A 32 6.94 1.75 -3.90
C HIS A 32 5.94 2.57 -4.72
N LEU A 33 5.17 3.43 -4.04
CA LEU A 33 4.34 4.42 -4.71
C LEU A 33 5.17 5.33 -5.60
N ALA A 34 4.58 5.78 -6.70
CA ALA A 34 5.19 6.58 -7.77
C ALA A 34 6.34 5.89 -8.55
N GLU A 35 6.80 4.71 -8.13
CA GLU A 35 7.75 3.92 -8.91
C GLU A 35 7.08 3.20 -10.08
N ARG A 36 7.90 2.84 -11.08
CA ARG A 36 7.40 2.16 -12.29
C ARG A 36 6.93 0.74 -11.99
N CYS A 37 5.80 0.38 -12.56
CA CYS A 37 5.20 -0.93 -12.45
C CYS A 37 4.71 -1.44 -13.80
N VAL A 38 4.61 -2.76 -13.90
CA VAL A 38 4.01 -3.47 -15.04
C VAL A 38 2.64 -4.04 -14.65
N THR A 39 2.47 -4.42 -13.39
CA THR A 39 1.21 -4.93 -12.85
C THR A 39 0.94 -4.42 -11.45
N SER A 40 -0.34 -4.29 -11.08
CA SER A 40 -0.78 -3.88 -9.75
C SER A 40 -0.28 -4.79 -8.63
N LYS A 41 0.09 -6.05 -8.92
CA LYS A 41 0.66 -6.94 -7.90
C LYS A 41 2.00 -6.41 -7.32
N GLN A 42 2.74 -5.61 -8.09
CA GLN A 42 4.02 -5.02 -7.64
C GLN A 42 3.82 -3.89 -6.64
N CYS A 43 2.64 -3.28 -6.63
CA CYS A 43 2.34 -2.11 -5.84
C CYS A 43 2.03 -2.48 -4.37
N PRO A 44 2.26 -1.56 -3.42
CA PRO A 44 1.92 -1.76 -2.02
C PRO A 44 0.40 -1.85 -1.82
N ASN A 45 -0.02 -2.19 -0.60
CA ASN A 45 -1.44 -2.30 -0.25
C ASN A 45 -2.21 -1.00 -0.56
N PHE A 46 -3.46 -1.15 -0.99
CA PHE A 46 -4.37 -0.07 -1.37
C PHE A 46 -3.87 0.83 -2.50
N SER A 47 -3.04 0.27 -3.39
CA SER A 47 -2.55 0.94 -4.59
C SER A 47 -2.61 0.01 -5.80
N GLU A 48 -2.59 0.58 -6.99
CA GLU A 48 -2.60 -0.15 -8.25
C GLU A 48 -1.71 0.51 -9.30
N CYS A 49 -1.36 -0.26 -10.33
CA CYS A 49 -0.49 0.22 -11.40
C CYS A 49 -1.31 1.04 -12.40
N ARG A 50 -1.28 2.37 -12.24
CA ARG A 50 -1.95 3.32 -13.13
C ARG A 50 -0.93 4.08 -13.96
N PHE A 51 -1.11 4.07 -15.28
CA PHE A 51 -0.23 4.75 -16.23
C PHE A 51 1.26 4.37 -16.05
N GLY A 52 1.53 3.11 -15.69
CA GLY A 52 2.88 2.59 -15.48
C GLY A 52 3.53 2.98 -14.14
N THR A 53 2.77 3.54 -13.20
CA THR A 53 3.25 3.89 -11.85
C THR A 53 2.29 3.42 -10.77
N CYS A 54 2.80 3.07 -9.58
CA CYS A 54 1.93 2.69 -8.47
C CYS A 54 1.27 3.93 -7.86
N GLN A 55 -0.06 3.96 -7.88
CA GLN A 55 -0.89 5.05 -7.37
C GLN A 55 -1.96 4.51 -6.43
N CYS A 56 -2.35 5.29 -5.41
CA CYS A 56 -3.41 4.88 -4.49
C CYS A 56 -4.73 4.60 -5.23
N LEU A 57 -5.46 3.61 -4.73
CA LEU A 57 -6.83 3.35 -5.18
C LEU A 57 -7.72 4.57 -4.89
N CYS A 58 -8.83 4.67 -5.61
CA CYS A 58 -9.82 5.70 -5.36
C CYS A 58 -10.30 5.64 -3.90
N GLY A 59 -10.43 6.80 -3.25
CA GLY A 59 -10.78 6.90 -1.83
C GLY A 59 -9.58 6.78 -0.88
N TYR A 60 -8.40 6.36 -1.34
CA TYR A 60 -7.19 6.34 -0.50
C TYR A 60 -6.28 7.53 -0.83
N LYS A 61 -5.55 8.02 0.18
CA LYS A 61 -4.58 9.10 0.04
C LYS A 61 -3.20 8.63 0.47
N GLN A 62 -2.18 9.18 -0.18
CA GLN A 62 -0.80 8.93 0.23
C GLN A 62 -0.53 9.66 1.54
N ASP A 63 -0.15 8.91 2.56
CA ASP A 63 0.33 9.46 3.81
C ASP A 63 1.82 9.76 3.71
N SER A 64 2.21 11.01 4.03
CA SER A 64 3.61 11.42 3.99
C SER A 64 4.33 11.19 5.33
N LEU A 65 3.60 10.95 6.42
CA LEU A 65 4.16 10.81 7.78
C LEU A 65 4.69 9.40 8.06
N ILE A 66 4.04 8.36 7.51
CA ILE A 66 4.35 6.94 7.79
C ILE A 66 5.08 6.24 6.63
N GLY A 67 5.70 7.03 5.76
CA GLY A 67 6.23 6.58 4.49
C GLY A 67 5.11 6.38 3.46
N SER A 68 5.48 6.41 2.18
CA SER A 68 4.59 6.41 1.01
C SER A 68 3.63 5.22 0.96
N ARG A 69 2.59 5.24 1.80
CA ARG A 69 1.52 4.25 1.92
C ARG A 69 0.19 4.92 1.65
N CYS A 70 -0.75 4.13 1.15
CA CYS A 70 -2.10 4.58 0.90
C CYS A 70 -2.96 4.31 2.15
N THR A 71 -3.56 5.35 2.71
CA THR A 71 -4.44 5.29 3.88
C THR A 71 -5.84 5.77 3.51
N ASN A 72 -6.84 5.23 4.21
CA ASN A 72 -8.21 5.70 4.06
C ASN A 72 -8.36 7.00 4.88
N PRO A 73 -8.64 8.16 4.25
CA PRO A 73 -8.80 9.42 4.97
C PRO A 73 -10.04 9.46 5.85
N ASP A 74 -11.04 8.60 5.59
CA ASP A 74 -12.26 8.51 6.39
C ASP A 74 -12.12 7.50 7.56
N ASP A 75 -10.96 6.84 7.70
CA ASP A 75 -10.72 5.94 8.82
C ASP A 75 -10.41 6.74 10.10
N PRO A 76 -11.28 6.66 11.14
CA PRO A 76 -11.12 7.43 12.37
C PRO A 76 -9.92 6.98 13.20
N PHE A 77 -9.35 5.81 12.89
CA PHE A 77 -8.16 5.27 13.55
C PHE A 77 -6.88 5.47 12.75
N SER A 78 -6.94 6.20 11.64
CA SER A 78 -5.75 6.57 10.89
C SER A 78 -4.83 7.44 11.76
N LEU A 79 -3.51 7.24 11.66
CA LEU A 79 -2.54 7.99 12.47
C LEU A 79 -2.70 9.51 12.28
N ASN A 80 -3.03 9.96 11.07
CA ASN A 80 -3.34 11.37 10.81
C ASN A 80 -4.60 11.86 11.54
N ALA A 81 -5.67 11.06 11.57
CA ALA A 81 -6.88 11.42 12.33
C ALA A 81 -6.59 11.49 13.83
N ILE A 82 -5.79 10.56 14.36
CA ILE A 82 -5.38 10.56 15.76
C ILE A 82 -4.53 11.80 16.08
N LEU A 83 -3.53 12.12 15.25
CA LEU A 83 -2.69 13.30 15.40
C LEU A 83 -3.51 14.59 15.39
N THR A 84 -4.44 14.70 14.44
CA THR A 84 -5.35 15.86 14.36
C THR A 84 -6.24 15.94 15.62
N GLY A 85 -6.71 14.81 16.12
CA GLY A 85 -7.53 14.74 17.34
C GLY A 85 -6.76 15.18 18.59
N VAL A 86 -5.49 14.75 18.75
CA VAL A 86 -4.67 15.20 19.89
C VAL A 86 -4.35 16.69 19.80
N GLU A 87 -4.09 17.23 18.62
CA GLU A 87 -3.88 18.68 18.44
C GLU A 87 -5.12 19.49 18.85
N GLN A 88 -6.34 19.00 18.59
CA GLN A 88 -7.56 19.67 19.03
C GLN A 88 -7.75 19.67 20.55
N VAL A 89 -7.31 18.60 21.23
CA VAL A 89 -7.42 18.48 22.69
C VAL A 89 -6.31 19.26 23.42
N PHE A 90 -5.10 19.28 22.87
CA PHE A 90 -3.91 19.82 23.55
C PHE A 90 -3.37 21.14 22.95
N GLY A 91 -3.80 21.55 21.75
CA GLY A 91 -3.38 22.78 21.08
C GLY A 91 -4.10 24.06 21.56
N GLY A 92 -5.06 23.93 22.48
CA GLY A 92 -5.91 25.00 22.96
C GLY A 92 -5.35 25.86 24.10
N ASN A 93 -4.07 26.28 24.07
CA ASN A 93 -3.56 27.21 25.08
C ASN A 93 -2.67 28.36 24.56
N ALA A 94 -2.84 28.78 23.30
CA ALA A 94 -2.19 29.97 22.75
C ALA A 94 -3.22 31.03 22.27
N ARG A 95 -3.84 31.73 23.23
CA ARG A 95 -4.45 33.07 23.12
C ARG A 95 -4.30 33.71 24.51
N ASN A 96 -3.81 34.90 24.77
CA ASN A 96 -3.33 36.07 24.02
C ASN A 96 -2.52 36.92 25.05
N PRO A 97 -1.84 38.01 24.67
CA PRO A 97 -2.42 39.31 25.04
C PRO A 97 -2.91 40.11 23.84
#